data_AF-A0A1R1D9U7-F1
#
_entry.id   AF-A0A1R1D9U7-F1
#
_cell.length_a   1.000
_cell.length_b   1.000
_cell.length_c   1.000
_cell.angle_alpha   90.00
_cell.angle_beta   90.00
_cell.angle_gamma   90.00
#
_symmetry.space_group_name_H-M   'P 1'
#
loop_
_entity.id
_entity.type
_entity.pdbx_description
1 polymer ?
#
loop_
_entity_poly.entity_id
_entity_poly.type
_entity_poly.pdbx_seq_one_letter_code
_entity_poly.pdbx_strand_id
1 'polypeptide(L)'
;MALKISKNVGLTDIVSDVNPITTEHPITGSAVAVQLWLFNDAADKRYEDVLIDPTDAVSTDESTWVQLAPDNDGVAGTYLAGGAALTMANISDSDVANPFWMKVTTPAVGDTQNKTDIKLTVTAKEFAV
;
A
#
# COMPACT_ATOMS: atom_id res chain seq x y z
N MET A 1 0.31 -6.57 -15.44
CA MET A 1 -0.64 -5.60 -14.86
C MET A 1 0.10 -4.28 -14.74
N ALA A 2 -0.48 -3.17 -15.22
CA ALA A 2 0.18 -1.86 -15.24
C ALA A 2 -0.18 -0.97 -14.04
N LEU A 3 -0.92 -1.49 -13.06
CA LEU A 3 -1.13 -0.81 -11.78
C LEU A 3 0.15 -0.87 -10.95
N LYS A 4 0.57 0.28 -10.44
CA LYS A 4 1.79 0.46 -9.66
C LYS A 4 1.53 1.29 -8.41
N ILE A 5 2.37 1.10 -7.39
CA ILE A 5 2.33 1.88 -6.15
C ILE A 5 3.58 2.75 -6.06
N SER A 6 3.39 4.02 -5.71
CA SER A 6 4.45 5.01 -5.50
C SER A 6 4.46 5.55 -4.06
N LYS A 7 5.64 5.91 -3.57
CA LYS A 7 5.86 6.65 -2.30
C LYS A 7 5.79 8.18 -2.46
N ASN A 8 5.64 8.67 -3.69
CA ASN A 8 5.47 10.09 -3.94
C ASN A 8 4.37 10.37 -4.96
N VAL A 9 3.71 11.52 -4.80
CA VAL A 9 2.67 12.01 -5.71
C VAL A 9 3.16 12.23 -7.16
N GLY A 10 4.47 12.39 -7.33
CA GLY A 10 5.10 12.51 -8.66
C GLY A 10 5.24 11.18 -9.42
N LEU A 11 4.84 10.05 -8.82
CA LEU A 11 4.84 8.72 -9.45
C LEU A 11 6.23 8.23 -9.91
N THR A 12 7.29 8.68 -9.24
CA THR A 12 8.69 8.33 -9.60
C THR A 12 9.32 7.33 -8.64
N ASP A 13 8.88 7.28 -7.38
CA ASP A 13 9.39 6.38 -6.35
C ASP A 13 8.51 5.13 -6.25
N ILE A 14 8.64 4.26 -7.26
CA ILE A 14 7.79 3.06 -7.44
C ILE A 14 8.26 1.94 -6.51
N VAL A 15 7.33 1.42 -5.70
CA VAL A 15 7.58 0.39 -4.67
C VAL A 15 6.91 -0.95 -4.93
N SER A 16 6.09 -1.05 -5.98
CA SER A 16 5.44 -2.32 -6.36
C SER A 16 6.41 -3.36 -6.95
N ASP A 17 7.59 -2.94 -7.45
CA ASP A 17 8.41 -3.77 -8.35
C ASP A 17 9.71 -4.29 -7.71
N VAL A 18 10.46 -3.48 -6.94
CA VAL A 18 11.83 -3.85 -6.49
C VAL A 18 12.18 -3.37 -5.07
N ASN A 19 11.34 -2.57 -4.41
CA ASN A 19 11.72 -1.95 -3.14
C ASN A 19 10.51 -1.93 -2.18
N PRO A 20 10.44 -2.86 -1.22
CA PRO A 20 9.31 -2.93 -0.31
C PRO A 20 9.19 -1.64 0.49
N ILE A 21 8.00 -1.39 1.05
CA ILE A 21 7.79 -0.19 1.84
C ILE A 21 8.55 -0.35 3.17
N THR A 22 9.28 0.69 3.54
CA THR A 22 10.14 0.73 4.72
C THR A 22 9.48 1.57 5.81
N THR A 23 9.43 1.08 7.04
CA THR A 23 8.96 1.84 8.21
C THR A 23 9.93 1.73 9.37
N GLU A 24 10.22 2.85 10.02
CA GLU A 24 11.12 2.92 11.17
C GLU A 24 10.32 2.92 12.48
N HIS A 25 10.57 1.94 13.33
CA HIS A 25 9.89 1.73 14.61
C HIS A 25 10.91 1.96 15.75
N PRO A 26 11.19 3.22 16.12
CA PRO A 26 12.24 3.55 17.12
C PRO A 26 11.88 3.11 18.53
N ILE A 27 10.62 2.75 18.77
CA ILE A 27 10.12 2.20 20.02
C ILE A 27 9.31 0.95 19.67
N THR A 28 9.42 -0.08 20.50
CA THR A 28 8.63 -1.30 20.36
C THR A 28 7.12 -1.02 20.50
N GLY A 29 6.27 -1.78 19.82
CA GLY A 29 4.82 -1.52 19.86
C GLY A 29 4.37 -0.26 19.10
N SER A 30 5.27 0.42 18.38
CA SER A 30 4.95 1.69 17.73
C SER A 30 4.20 1.49 16.41
N ALA A 31 3.39 2.50 16.07
CA ALA A 31 2.67 2.56 14.81
C ALA A 31 3.23 3.66 13.92
N VAL A 32 3.48 3.34 12.65
CA VAL A 32 3.98 4.27 11.63
C VAL A 32 3.04 4.26 10.45
N ALA A 33 2.54 5.43 10.08
CA ALA A 33 1.68 5.61 8.91
C ALA A 33 2.45 6.26 7.76
N VAL A 34 2.21 5.79 6.54
CA VAL A 34 2.81 6.26 5.30
C VAL A 34 1.70 6.44 4.27
N GLN A 35 1.70 7.59 3.60
CA GLN A 35 0.82 7.83 2.45
C GLN A 35 1.48 7.26 1.19
N LEU A 36 0.68 6.59 0.36
CA LEU A 36 1.11 5.94 -0.86
C LEU A 36 0.13 6.29 -1.98
N TRP A 37 0.55 6.12 -3.23
CA TRP A 37 -0.26 6.45 -4.40
C TRP A 37 -0.34 5.26 -5.35
N LEU A 38 -1.56 4.83 -5.65
CA LEU A 38 -1.86 3.85 -6.68
C LEU A 38 -2.09 4.57 -8.02
N PHE A 39 -1.48 4.11 -9.09
CA PHE A 39 -1.66 4.68 -10.42
C PHE A 39 -1.64 3.62 -11.51
N ASN A 40 -2.22 3.97 -12.65
CA ASN A 40 -2.19 3.19 -13.88
C ASN A 40 -1.09 3.70 -14.81
N ASP A 41 -0.11 2.86 -15.10
CA ASP A 41 1.02 3.15 -16.01
C ASP A 41 0.72 2.75 -17.48
N ALA A 42 -0.55 2.52 -17.83
CA ALA A 42 -0.98 2.17 -19.18
C ALA A 42 -2.19 2.99 -19.64
N ALA A 43 -1.99 3.84 -20.63
CA ALA A 43 -3.02 4.73 -21.20
C ALA A 43 -4.13 4.01 -21.99
N ASP A 44 -3.93 2.77 -22.39
CA ASP A 44 -4.89 1.96 -23.17
C ASP A 44 -5.70 0.99 -22.30
N LYS A 45 -5.60 1.12 -20.96
CA LYS A 45 -6.20 0.20 -19.99
C LYS A 45 -7.03 0.94 -18.96
N ARG A 46 -8.10 0.28 -18.51
CA ARG A 46 -8.85 0.64 -17.31
C ARG A 46 -8.94 -0.55 -16.37
N TYR A 47 -9.01 -0.27 -15.07
CA TYR A 47 -9.04 -1.27 -14.00
C TYR A 47 -10.26 -1.09 -13.12
N GLU A 48 -10.97 -2.18 -12.87
CA GLU A 48 -12.12 -2.23 -11.95
C GLU A 48 -11.90 -3.27 -10.85
N ASP A 49 -12.71 -3.22 -9.80
CA ASP A 49 -12.61 -4.10 -8.63
C ASP A 49 -11.18 -4.11 -8.04
N VAL A 50 -10.61 -2.91 -7.92
CA VAL A 50 -9.22 -2.71 -7.51
C VAL A 50 -9.08 -2.96 -6.01
N LEU A 51 -8.21 -3.89 -5.65
CA LEU A 51 -7.89 -4.27 -4.27
C LEU A 51 -6.38 -4.13 -4.04
N ILE A 52 -6.03 -3.62 -2.86
CA ILE A 52 -4.66 -3.57 -2.33
C ILE A 52 -4.61 -4.50 -1.11
N ASP A 53 -3.77 -5.52 -1.17
CA ASP A 53 -3.63 -6.56 -0.14
C ASP A 53 -2.23 -6.52 0.47
N PRO A 54 -2.07 -6.33 1.80
CA PRO A 54 -0.77 -6.46 2.45
C PRO A 54 -0.33 -7.92 2.45
N THR A 55 0.65 -8.26 1.63
CA THR A 55 1.19 -9.63 1.56
C THR A 55 2.57 -9.63 2.19
N ASP A 56 2.81 -10.52 3.14
CA ASP A 56 4.17 -10.79 3.57
C ASP A 56 4.87 -11.71 2.56
N ALA A 57 6.07 -11.31 2.12
CA ALA A 57 6.85 -12.04 1.14
C ALA A 57 7.91 -12.98 1.76
N VAL A 58 8.10 -13.01 3.09
CA VAL A 58 9.20 -13.76 3.73
C VAL A 58 8.88 -14.37 5.10
N SER A 59 9.05 -15.69 5.20
CA SER A 59 9.23 -16.54 6.42
C SER A 59 8.18 -16.55 7.54
N THR A 60 7.70 -15.40 8.04
CA THR A 60 6.69 -15.30 9.13
C THR A 60 5.69 -14.23 8.73
N ASP A 61 4.40 -14.54 8.67
CA ASP A 61 3.40 -13.62 8.14
C ASP A 61 3.13 -12.43 9.08
N GLU A 62 3.62 -11.26 8.70
CA GLU A 62 3.44 -9.96 9.37
C GLU A 62 2.39 -9.08 8.66
N SER A 63 1.64 -9.62 7.69
CA SER A 63 0.53 -8.91 7.04
C SER A 63 -0.47 -8.34 8.05
N THR A 64 -0.68 -9.07 9.16
CA THR A 64 -1.55 -8.66 10.27
C THR A 64 -1.09 -7.40 11.01
N TRP A 65 0.15 -6.97 10.82
CA TRP A 65 0.68 -5.71 11.39
C TRP A 65 0.36 -4.51 10.51
N VAL A 66 -0.04 -4.77 9.26
CA VAL A 66 -0.32 -3.76 8.25
C VAL A 66 -1.81 -3.48 8.20
N GLN A 67 -2.18 -2.23 8.43
CA GLN A 67 -3.52 -1.71 8.29
C GLN A 67 -3.57 -0.73 7.12
N LEU A 68 -4.57 -0.87 6.26
CA LEU A 68 -4.79 0.03 5.13
C LEU A 68 -5.99 0.94 5.40
N ALA A 69 -5.95 2.16 4.88
CA ALA A 69 -7.07 3.10 4.93
C ALA A 69 -7.17 3.87 3.60
N PRO A 70 -8.39 4.25 3.17
CA PRO A 70 -8.54 5.22 2.10
C PRO A 70 -7.97 6.58 2.54
N ASP A 71 -7.57 7.39 1.57
CA ASP A 71 -7.30 8.80 1.81
C ASP A 71 -8.62 9.58 1.92
N ASN A 72 -8.66 10.51 2.86
CA ASN A 72 -9.76 11.44 3.08
C ASN A 72 -9.20 12.86 3.15
N ASP A 73 -9.01 13.47 1.98
CA ASP A 73 -8.47 14.82 1.78
C ASP A 73 -7.06 15.02 2.37
N GLY A 74 -6.16 14.09 2.09
CA GLY A 74 -4.77 14.13 2.54
C GLY A 74 -4.56 13.67 3.98
N VAL A 75 -5.59 13.06 4.60
CA VAL A 75 -5.53 12.43 5.92
C VAL A 75 -6.00 10.99 5.80
N ALA A 76 -5.43 10.10 6.60
CA ALA A 76 -5.90 8.71 6.65
C ALA A 76 -7.36 8.65 7.13
N GLY A 77 -8.21 7.96 6.38
CA GLY A 77 -9.55 7.58 6.81
C GLY A 77 -9.54 6.49 7.88
N THR A 78 -10.61 5.71 7.95
CA THR A 78 -10.69 4.58 8.88
C THR A 78 -9.77 3.46 8.44
N TYR A 79 -8.81 3.12 9.30
CA TYR A 79 -7.97 1.92 9.12
C TYR A 79 -8.79 0.65 9.26
N LEU A 80 -8.61 -0.24 8.28
CA LEU A 80 -9.15 -1.60 8.33
C LEU A 80 -8.42 -2.44 9.38
N ALA A 81 -8.95 -3.64 9.64
CA ALA A 81 -8.25 -4.63 10.45
C ALA A 81 -6.89 -4.97 9.84
N GLY A 82 -5.94 -5.38 10.68
CA GLY A 82 -4.63 -5.82 10.22
C GLY A 82 -4.75 -6.99 9.23
N GLY A 83 -4.04 -6.92 8.11
CA GLY A 83 -4.10 -7.92 7.04
C GLY A 83 -5.33 -7.82 6.13
N ALA A 84 -6.23 -6.86 6.34
CA ALA A 84 -7.40 -6.69 5.48
C ALA A 84 -7.05 -5.92 4.19
N ALA A 85 -7.56 -6.40 3.06
CA ALA A 85 -7.42 -5.73 1.77
C ALA A 85 -8.26 -4.45 1.71
N LEU A 86 -7.70 -3.40 1.09
CA LEU A 86 -8.36 -2.13 0.82
C LEU A 86 -8.96 -2.13 -0.59
N THR A 87 -10.24 -1.79 -0.70
CA THR A 87 -10.89 -1.52 -1.98
C THR A 87 -10.65 -0.08 -2.41
N MET A 88 -10.21 0.08 -3.66
CA MET A 88 -10.03 1.37 -4.31
C MET A 88 -11.13 1.58 -5.36
N ALA A 89 -11.35 2.83 -5.74
CA ALA A 89 -12.22 3.17 -6.86
C ALA A 89 -11.66 2.61 -8.18
N ASN A 90 -12.52 2.48 -9.19
CA ASN A 90 -12.08 2.12 -10.54
C ASN A 90 -11.10 3.16 -11.08
N ILE A 91 -10.07 2.70 -11.79
CA ILE A 91 -9.00 3.55 -12.33
C ILE A 91 -9.06 3.46 -13.86
N SER A 92 -9.53 4.53 -14.51
CA SER A 92 -9.56 4.66 -15.97
C SER A 92 -8.45 5.56 -16.51
N ASP A 93 -7.95 6.48 -15.70
CA ASP A 93 -6.99 7.49 -16.12
C ASP A 93 -5.55 7.01 -15.91
N SER A 94 -4.69 7.19 -16.92
CA SER A 94 -3.25 6.92 -16.79
C SER A 94 -2.54 8.04 -16.05
N ASP A 95 -1.50 7.67 -15.30
CA ASP A 95 -0.61 8.59 -14.59
C ASP A 95 -1.32 9.51 -13.58
N VAL A 96 -2.53 9.12 -13.15
CA VAL A 96 -3.26 9.80 -12.08
C VAL A 96 -2.99 9.09 -10.75
N ALA A 97 -2.51 9.87 -9.79
CA ALA A 97 -2.16 9.40 -8.46
C ALA A 97 -3.41 9.27 -7.57
N ASN A 98 -3.72 8.04 -7.13
CA ASN A 98 -4.83 7.74 -6.23
C ASN A 98 -4.28 7.47 -4.83
N PRO A 99 -4.37 8.42 -3.88
CA PRO A 99 -3.76 8.29 -2.57
C PRO A 99 -4.48 7.26 -1.69
N PHE A 100 -3.71 6.57 -0.86
CA PHE A 100 -4.18 5.73 0.23
C PHE A 100 -3.13 5.70 1.35
N TRP A 101 -3.49 5.13 2.49
CA TRP A 101 -2.63 5.06 3.66
C TRP A 101 -2.33 3.64 4.06
N MET A 102 -1.07 3.40 4.42
CA MET A 102 -0.62 2.18 5.05
C MET A 102 -0.07 2.52 6.44
N LYS A 103 -0.51 1.79 7.45
CA LYS A 103 0.02 1.89 8.80
C LYS A 103 0.52 0.54 9.26
N VAL A 104 1.74 0.51 9.75
CA VAL A 104 2.40 -0.67 10.29
C VAL A 104 2.42 -0.53 11.80
N THR A 105 1.99 -1.54 12.53
CA THR A 105 2.09 -1.57 13.99
C THR A 105 2.85 -2.81 14.40
N THR A 106 4.10 -2.63 14.83
CA THR A 106 4.92 -3.73 15.35
C THR A 106 4.39 -4.20 16.70
N PRO A 107 4.53 -5.48 17.07
CA PRO A 107 4.21 -5.95 18.42
C PRO A 107 5.14 -5.30 19.45
N ALA A 108 4.68 -5.25 20.71
CA ALA A 108 5.51 -4.86 21.84
C ALA A 108 6.39 -6.05 22.24
N VAL A 109 7.67 -5.96 21.90
CA VAL A 109 8.74 -6.93 22.18
C VAL A 109 9.91 -6.22 22.89
N GLY A 110 10.99 -6.95 23.19
CA GLY A 110 12.15 -6.38 23.90
C GLY A 110 12.95 -5.35 23.08
N ASP A 111 12.83 -5.39 21.75
CA ASP A 111 13.68 -4.65 20.81
C ASP A 111 12.87 -3.82 19.79
N THR A 112 13.55 -2.93 19.06
CA THR A 112 12.98 -2.19 17.93
C THR A 112 12.83 -3.08 16.71
N GLN A 113 11.79 -2.84 15.91
CA GLN A 113 11.45 -3.68 14.75
C GLN A 113 11.20 -2.83 13.50
N ASN A 114 12.26 -2.24 12.94
CA ASN A 114 12.17 -1.59 11.64
C ASN A 114 11.75 -2.61 10.57
N LYS A 115 10.89 -2.19 9.64
CA LYS A 115 10.44 -3.01 8.51
C LYS A 115 11.03 -2.50 7.22
N THR A 116 11.49 -3.43 6.39
CA THR A 116 12.13 -3.14 5.11
C THR A 116 11.55 -3.94 3.95
N ASP A 117 10.56 -4.76 4.24
CA ASP A 117 10.07 -5.87 3.41
C ASP A 117 8.55 -5.90 3.27
N ILE A 118 7.84 -4.84 3.67
CA ILE A 118 6.39 -4.78 3.53
C ILE A 118 6.01 -4.69 2.05
N LYS A 119 5.29 -5.69 1.56
CA LYS A 119 4.80 -5.74 0.18
C LYS A 119 3.29 -5.56 0.15
N LEU A 120 2.84 -4.76 -0.81
CA LEU A 120 1.43 -4.61 -1.14
C LEU A 120 1.20 -5.23 -2.51
N THR A 121 0.29 -6.20 -2.58
CA THR A 121 -0.16 -6.80 -3.83
C THR A 121 -1.39 -6.07 -4.31
N VAL A 122 -1.40 -5.66 -5.58
CA VAL A 122 -2.58 -5.08 -6.20
C VAL A 122 -3.25 -6.16 -7.06
N THR A 123 -4.58 -6.26 -6.98
CA THR A 123 -5.38 -7.11 -7.87
C THR A 123 -6.53 -6.30 -8.43
N ALA A 124 -6.84 -6.49 -9.71
CA ALA A 124 -7.94 -5.80 -10.39
C ALA A 124 -8.38 -6.58 -11.63
N LYS A 125 -9.56 -6.26 -12.16
CA LYS A 125 -10.00 -6.67 -13.49
C LYS A 125 -9.52 -5.65 -14.52
N GLU A 126 -8.73 -6.11 -15.48
CA GLU A 126 -8.19 -5.29 -16.57
C GLU A 126 -9.14 -5.29 -17.78
N PHE A 127 -9.39 -4.11 -18.34
CA PHE A 127 -10.14 -3.93 -19.58
C PHE A 127 -9.40 -3.00 -20.54
N ALA A 128 -9.64 -3.17 -21.83
CA ALA A 128 -9.23 -2.19 -22.83
C ALA A 128 -10.12 -0.94 -22.75
N VAL A 129 -9.55 0.22 -23.12
CA VAL A 129 -10.26 1.49 -23.31
C VAL A 129 -10.63 1.66 -24.78
#